data_AF-A0A7H0H2U3-F1
#
_entry.id   AF-A0A7H0H2U3-F1
#
_cell.length_a   1.000
_cell.length_b   1.000
_cell.length_c   1.000
_cell.angle_alpha   90.00
_cell.angle_beta   90.00
_cell.angle_gamma   90.00
#
_symmetry.space_group_name_H-M   'P 1'
#
loop_
_entity.id
_entity.type
_entity.pdbx_description
1 polymer ?
#
loop_
_entity_poly.entity_id
_entity_poly.type
_entity_poly.pdbx_seq_one_letter_code
_entity_poly.pdbx_strand_id
1 'polypeptide(L)'
;MPDQYPVQPDGGPDEGGPAGQAMPPGGKGRTVAAPASSRRRLRGRVLDWVIGALVTLSLLLLALLLFWLSITRPVGSADATPSVGTPMPSAAGPSADATPPSDLAEDEVWLGDISLEAGSIVAAGTPLLDVVGTGTDVTSGPDGLVARHLDLTATVPFHVVAAEIGPDATLSAAGGGEVRVDTRVEALGRSLPGAHRPDPGRVGGGADRPAA
;
A
#
# COMPACT_ATOMS: atom_id res chain seq x y z
N MET A 1 33.77 34.84 20.03
CA MET A 1 34.85 34.76 19.03
C MET A 1 34.33 35.41 17.75
N PRO A 2 35.08 36.34 17.16
CA PRO A 2 34.58 37.28 16.16
C PRO A 2 34.70 36.76 14.72
N ASP A 3 33.95 37.43 13.86
CA ASP A 3 33.90 37.42 12.39
C ASP A 3 35.23 37.19 11.69
N GLN A 4 35.20 36.46 10.56
CA GLN A 4 36.04 36.78 9.39
C GLN A 4 35.35 36.41 8.07
N TYR A 5 34.78 37.43 7.41
CA TYR A 5 34.72 37.52 5.94
C TYR A 5 36.09 37.95 5.42
N PRO A 6 36.57 37.33 4.32
CA PRO A 6 37.41 38.06 3.37
C PRO A 6 36.97 37.77 1.92
N VAL A 7 37.27 38.53 0.88
CA VAL A 7 37.80 39.88 0.67
C VAL A 7 37.43 40.12 -0.81
N GLN A 8 36.85 41.28 -1.10
CA GLN A 8 36.62 41.76 -2.46
C GLN A 8 37.81 42.66 -2.81
N PRO A 9 38.61 42.38 -3.86
CA PRO A 9 39.53 43.37 -4.38
C PRO A 9 38.82 44.23 -5.44
N ASP A 10 38.63 45.48 -5.03
CA ASP A 10 38.46 46.68 -5.84
C ASP A 10 39.76 46.95 -6.64
N GLY A 11 39.64 47.56 -7.81
CA GLY A 11 40.78 47.88 -8.67
C GLY A 11 40.40 48.25 -10.09
N GLY A 12 39.98 49.50 -10.28
CA GLY A 12 39.68 50.13 -11.57
C GLY A 12 40.91 50.48 -12.43
N PRO A 13 40.89 51.62 -13.13
CA PRO A 13 40.96 51.69 -14.58
C PRO A 13 42.36 52.03 -15.12
N ASP A 14 42.69 51.53 -16.31
CA ASP A 14 43.79 52.07 -17.12
C ASP A 14 43.25 52.57 -18.46
N GLU A 15 43.12 53.89 -18.53
CA GLU A 15 43.12 54.66 -19.77
C GLU A 15 44.56 54.80 -20.29
N GLY A 16 44.77 54.53 -21.58
CA GLY A 16 46.02 54.79 -22.27
C GLY A 16 45.93 54.56 -23.77
N GLY A 17 45.45 55.57 -24.53
CA GLY A 17 45.70 55.66 -25.98
C GLY A 17 47.11 56.20 -26.28
N PRO A 18 47.38 56.81 -27.45
CA PRO A 18 47.00 56.48 -28.83
C PRO A 18 48.20 56.53 -29.80
N ALA A 19 48.16 55.80 -30.93
CA ALA A 19 48.88 56.06 -32.20
C ALA A 19 48.66 54.82 -33.08
N GLY A 20 48.14 54.85 -34.31
CA GLY A 20 48.48 55.71 -35.43
C GLY A 20 48.92 54.79 -36.57
N GLN A 21 48.47 55.08 -37.80
CA GLN A 21 48.85 54.44 -39.08
C GLN A 21 48.20 53.06 -39.38
N ALA A 22 47.72 52.74 -40.57
CA ALA A 22 47.64 53.45 -41.85
C ALA A 22 46.54 52.83 -42.71
N MET A 23 46.00 53.66 -43.59
CA MET A 23 45.03 53.36 -44.64
C MET A 23 45.59 52.38 -45.69
N PRO A 24 44.76 51.46 -46.19
CA PRO A 24 44.77 51.18 -47.63
C PRO A 24 43.40 51.45 -48.28
N PRO A 25 43.37 52.02 -49.51
CA PRO A 25 42.15 52.25 -50.25
C PRO A 25 41.75 51.02 -51.08
N GLY A 26 40.44 50.82 -51.25
CA GLY A 26 39.90 50.11 -52.41
C GLY A 26 39.59 48.62 -52.20
N GLY A 27 38.31 48.33 -52.00
CA GLY A 27 37.80 46.96 -52.03
C GLY A 27 36.30 46.95 -52.24
N LYS A 28 35.89 46.80 -53.49
CA LYS A 28 34.51 46.74 -53.98
C LYS A 28 33.67 45.69 -53.23
N GLY A 29 32.37 45.97 -53.17
CA GLY A 29 31.39 45.26 -52.37
C GLY A 29 31.49 43.74 -52.44
N ARG A 30 31.69 43.13 -51.26
CA ARG A 30 31.25 41.78 -50.98
C ARG A 30 30.01 41.89 -50.12
N THR A 31 28.85 41.71 -50.75
CA THR A 31 27.63 41.28 -50.05
C THR A 31 27.96 39.95 -49.37
N VAL A 32 28.31 40.01 -48.09
CA VAL A 32 28.41 38.84 -47.24
C VAL A 32 26.98 38.33 -47.05
N ALA A 33 26.63 37.29 -47.80
CA ALA A 33 25.42 36.54 -47.55
C ALA A 33 25.44 36.08 -46.08
N ALA A 34 24.44 36.54 -45.31
CA ALA A 34 24.27 36.14 -43.93
C ALA A 34 24.25 34.61 -43.84
N PRO A 35 25.06 33.97 -42.97
CA PRO A 35 25.05 32.52 -42.84
C PRO A 35 23.71 32.07 -42.28
N ALA A 36 22.90 31.41 -43.12
CA ALA A 36 21.65 30.75 -42.77
C ALA A 36 21.86 29.49 -41.91
N SER A 37 22.86 29.46 -41.01
CA SER A 37 23.25 28.27 -40.24
C SER A 37 22.92 28.36 -38.74
N SER A 38 22.41 29.49 -38.24
CA SER A 38 22.15 29.67 -36.80
C SER A 38 20.92 28.92 -36.26
N ARG A 39 19.99 28.48 -37.11
CA ARG A 39 18.75 27.83 -36.65
C ARG A 39 18.91 26.39 -36.17
N ARG A 40 19.97 25.67 -36.57
CA ARG A 40 20.18 24.26 -36.17
C ARG A 40 20.83 24.09 -34.79
N ARG A 41 21.61 25.07 -34.32
CA ARG A 41 22.32 24.98 -33.02
C ARG A 41 21.41 25.22 -31.81
N LEU A 42 20.30 25.94 -32.00
CA LEU A 42 19.33 26.20 -30.93
C LEU A 42 18.49 24.97 -30.60
N ARG A 43 18.16 24.14 -31.60
CA ARG A 43 17.34 22.94 -31.38
C ARG A 43 18.05 21.88 -30.53
N GLY A 44 19.36 21.71 -30.66
CA GLY A 44 20.13 20.74 -29.87
C GLY A 44 20.14 21.08 -28.37
N ARG A 45 20.46 22.33 -28.01
CA ARG A 45 20.47 22.78 -26.60
C ARG A 45 19.09 22.73 -25.94
N VAL A 46 18.04 23.06 -26.71
CA VAL A 46 16.66 22.93 -26.22
C VAL A 46 16.29 21.47 -26.03
N LEU A 47 16.71 20.58 -26.95
CA LEU A 47 16.47 19.14 -26.80
C LEU A 47 17.15 18.57 -25.55
N ASP A 48 18.40 18.95 -25.29
CA ASP A 48 19.15 18.52 -24.10
C ASP A 48 18.47 18.98 -22.80
N TRP A 49 17.92 20.21 -22.80
CA TRP A 49 17.17 20.75 -21.66
C TRP A 49 15.84 20.02 -21.44
N VAL A 50 15.12 19.71 -22.53
CA VAL A 50 13.86 18.96 -22.47
C VAL A 50 14.09 17.53 -21.98
N ILE A 51 15.16 16.87 -22.42
CA ILE A 51 15.52 15.52 -21.96
C ILE A 51 15.83 15.54 -20.47
N GLY A 52 16.58 16.53 -19.98
CA GLY A 52 16.86 16.70 -18.55
C GLY A 52 15.57 16.86 -17.75
N ALA A 53 14.69 17.78 -18.16
CA ALA A 53 13.41 18.01 -17.50
C ALA A 53 12.50 16.76 -17.49
N LEU A 54 12.46 16.01 -18.58
CA LEU A 54 11.69 14.77 -18.69
C LEU A 54 12.20 13.69 -17.72
N VAL A 55 13.53 13.54 -17.61
CA VAL A 55 14.15 12.59 -16.69
C VAL A 55 13.85 12.98 -15.23
N THR A 56 14.00 14.26 -14.88
CA THR A 56 13.68 14.74 -13.52
C THR A 56 12.20 14.55 -13.20
N LEU A 57 11.29 14.89 -14.12
CA LEU A 57 9.86 14.69 -13.95
C LEU A 57 9.50 13.21 -13.76
N SER A 58 10.14 12.32 -14.53
CA SER A 58 9.93 10.87 -14.43
C SER A 58 10.40 10.33 -13.07
N LEU A 59 11.56 10.77 -12.58
CA LEU A 59 12.06 10.44 -11.24
C LEU A 59 11.10 10.91 -10.14
N LEU A 60 10.52 12.11 -10.29
CA LEU A 60 9.56 12.68 -9.35
C LEU A 60 8.24 11.90 -9.33
N LEU A 61 7.74 11.53 -10.51
CA LEU A 61 6.56 10.66 -10.65
C LEU A 61 6.83 9.28 -10.05
N LEU A 62 8.00 8.69 -10.29
CA LEU A 62 8.38 7.41 -9.72
C LEU A 62 8.47 7.48 -8.18
N ALA A 63 9.09 8.53 -7.63
CA ALA A 63 9.17 8.73 -6.19
C ALA A 63 7.78 8.91 -5.57
N LEU A 64 6.90 9.67 -6.22
CA LEU A 64 5.51 9.84 -5.78
C LEU A 64 4.73 8.54 -5.85
N LEU A 65 4.93 7.74 -6.91
CA LEU A 65 4.32 6.43 -7.06
C LEU A 65 4.80 5.46 -5.96
N LEU A 66 6.10 5.43 -5.67
CA LEU A 66 6.67 4.63 -4.59
C LEU A 66 6.17 5.09 -3.22
N PHE A 67 6.07 6.39 -2.99
CA PHE A 67 5.50 6.97 -1.77
C PHE A 67 4.03 6.58 -1.60
N TRP A 68 3.24 6.69 -2.67
CA TRP A 68 1.84 6.26 -2.70
C TRP A 68 1.69 4.76 -2.43
N LEU A 69 2.53 3.93 -3.06
CA LEU A 69 2.60 2.50 -2.81
C LEU A 69 3.00 2.18 -1.36
N SER A 70 3.88 2.97 -0.75
CA SER A 70 4.30 2.83 0.65
C SER A 70 3.16 3.13 1.63
N ILE A 71 2.29 4.09 1.31
CA ILE A 71 1.08 4.37 2.10
C ILE A 71 0.04 3.24 1.94
N THR A 72 -0.07 2.68 0.72
CA THR A 72 -1.12 1.70 0.38
C THR A 72 -0.73 0.26 0.71
N ARG A 73 0.57 -0.05 0.80
CA ARG A 73 1.07 -1.37 1.20
C ARG A 73 1.59 -1.29 2.64
N PRO A 74 0.96 -1.97 3.63
CA PRO A 74 1.61 -2.17 4.90
C PRO A 74 2.94 -2.87 4.65
N VAL A 75 4.02 -2.28 5.15
CA VAL A 75 5.38 -2.82 5.07
C VAL A 75 5.41 -4.19 5.75
N GLY A 76 5.35 -5.26 4.97
CA GLY A 76 5.75 -6.58 5.42
C GLY A 76 7.17 -6.48 5.94
N SER A 77 7.34 -6.73 7.23
CA SER A 77 8.60 -6.61 7.96
C SER A 77 9.71 -7.38 7.25
N ALA A 78 10.57 -6.67 6.53
CA ALA A 78 11.88 -7.16 6.12
C ALA A 78 12.77 -7.15 7.37
N ASP A 79 12.52 -8.11 8.26
CA ASP A 79 13.42 -8.65 9.29
C ASP A 79 12.59 -9.55 10.22
N ALA A 80 12.13 -10.69 9.68
CA ALA A 80 11.72 -11.81 10.50
C ALA A 80 12.40 -13.05 9.93
N THR A 81 13.37 -13.57 10.69
CA THR A 81 13.78 -14.97 10.67
C THR A 81 12.55 -15.86 10.40
N PRO A 82 12.63 -16.88 9.51
CA PRO A 82 11.49 -17.73 9.21
C PRO A 82 11.06 -18.45 10.49
N SER A 83 10.06 -17.90 11.18
CA SER A 83 9.31 -18.62 12.20
C SER A 83 8.44 -19.62 11.47
N VAL A 84 8.69 -20.87 11.79
CA VAL A 84 7.92 -22.04 11.40
C VAL A 84 6.44 -21.79 11.67
N GLY A 85 5.62 -21.91 10.62
CA GLY A 85 4.22 -22.33 10.73
C GLY A 85 3.17 -21.23 10.89
N THR A 86 3.06 -20.32 9.93
CA THR A 86 1.72 -19.81 9.57
C THR A 86 1.24 -20.64 8.38
N PRO A 87 0.08 -21.33 8.45
CA PRO A 87 -0.47 -22.00 7.28
C PRO A 87 -0.83 -20.92 6.26
N MET A 88 0.06 -20.70 5.29
CA MET A 88 -0.26 -19.94 4.11
C MET A 88 -1.35 -20.75 3.39
N PRO A 89 -2.54 -20.18 3.13
CA PRO A 89 -3.55 -20.88 2.36
C PRO A 89 -2.92 -21.15 1.00
N SER A 90 -2.74 -22.43 0.69
CA SER A 90 -2.40 -22.83 -0.67
C SER A 90 -3.56 -22.32 -1.52
N ALA A 91 -3.30 -21.36 -2.41
CA ALA A 91 -4.19 -21.11 -3.53
C ALA A 91 -4.51 -22.49 -4.12
N ALA A 92 -5.79 -22.89 -4.05
CA ALA A 92 -6.23 -24.08 -4.74
C ALA A 92 -5.76 -23.90 -6.19
N GLY A 93 -5.00 -24.86 -6.73
CA GLY A 93 -4.51 -24.76 -8.10
C GLY A 93 -5.68 -24.49 -9.06
N PRO A 94 -5.40 -23.94 -10.26
CA PRO A 94 -6.45 -23.58 -11.21
C PRO A 94 -7.42 -24.75 -11.37
N SER A 95 -8.67 -24.54 -10.97
CA SER A 95 -9.71 -25.57 -11.05
C SER A 95 -9.94 -25.83 -12.54
N ALA A 96 -9.30 -26.88 -13.05
CA ALA A 96 -9.22 -27.17 -14.49
C ALA A 96 -10.57 -27.47 -15.16
N ASP A 97 -11.66 -27.55 -14.38
CA ASP A 97 -13.01 -27.85 -14.81
C ASP A 97 -14.03 -26.72 -14.54
N ALA A 98 -13.55 -25.52 -14.19
CA ALA A 98 -14.45 -24.39 -13.93
C ALA A 98 -15.23 -24.06 -15.22
N THR A 99 -16.55 -24.22 -15.19
CA THR A 99 -17.45 -23.96 -16.32
C THR A 99 -18.27 -22.71 -16.01
N PRO A 100 -18.33 -21.72 -16.92
CA PRO A 100 -19.11 -20.51 -16.69
C PRO A 100 -20.61 -20.83 -16.54
N PRO A 101 -21.33 -20.10 -15.67
CA PRO A 101 -22.78 -20.22 -15.53
C PRO A 101 -23.50 -19.97 -16.86
N SER A 102 -24.54 -20.74 -17.15
CA SER A 102 -25.33 -20.62 -18.40
C SER A 102 -26.16 -19.34 -18.49
N ASP A 103 -26.34 -18.66 -17.36
CA ASP A 103 -27.13 -17.45 -17.16
C ASP A 103 -26.27 -16.17 -17.13
N LEU A 104 -24.98 -16.25 -17.45
CA LEU A 104 -24.09 -15.10 -17.52
C LEU A 104 -24.54 -14.10 -18.61
N ALA A 105 -24.77 -12.84 -18.23
CA ALA A 105 -25.13 -11.80 -19.18
C ALA A 105 -23.94 -11.36 -20.06
N GLU A 106 -24.20 -10.74 -21.21
CA GLU A 106 -23.15 -10.32 -22.16
C GLU A 106 -22.20 -9.25 -21.60
N ASP A 107 -22.65 -8.48 -20.60
CA ASP A 107 -21.89 -7.43 -19.92
C ASP A 107 -21.26 -7.88 -18.59
N GLU A 108 -21.45 -9.14 -18.21
CA GLU A 108 -20.92 -9.70 -16.98
C GLU A 108 -19.60 -10.46 -17.20
N VAL A 109 -18.74 -10.44 -16.18
CA VAL A 109 -17.48 -11.20 -16.18
C VAL A 109 -17.56 -12.28 -15.13
N TRP A 110 -17.40 -13.54 -15.54
CA TRP A 110 -17.30 -14.66 -14.62
C TRP A 110 -15.84 -14.98 -14.30
N LEU A 111 -15.59 -15.24 -13.02
CA LEU A 111 -14.33 -15.62 -12.42
C LEU A 111 -14.58 -16.94 -11.66
N GLY A 112 -13.91 -18.01 -12.08
CA GLY A 112 -14.11 -19.33 -11.47
C GLY A 112 -13.78 -19.35 -9.97
N ASP A 113 -12.68 -18.69 -9.61
CA ASP A 113 -12.26 -18.50 -8.23
C ASP A 113 -11.57 -17.14 -8.04
N ILE A 114 -11.68 -16.61 -6.82
CA ILE A 114 -10.98 -15.41 -6.36
C ILE A 114 -10.47 -15.67 -4.95
N SER A 115 -9.21 -15.34 -4.69
CA SER A 115 -8.68 -15.23 -3.33
C SER A 115 -8.66 -13.76 -2.88
N LEU A 116 -9.11 -13.52 -1.66
CA LEU A 116 -9.08 -12.24 -0.99
C LEU A 116 -8.17 -12.34 0.23
N GLU A 117 -7.15 -11.49 0.29
CA GLU A 117 -6.30 -11.32 1.46
C GLU A 117 -6.28 -9.84 1.84
N ALA A 118 -6.71 -9.53 3.05
CA ALA A 118 -6.82 -8.16 3.53
C ALA A 118 -6.46 -8.05 5.01
N GLY A 119 -5.71 -7.02 5.38
CA GLY A 119 -5.38 -6.77 6.79
C GLY A 119 -6.60 -6.35 7.63
N SER A 120 -7.60 -5.71 7.00
CA SER A 120 -8.87 -5.38 7.65
C SER A 120 -10.00 -5.21 6.63
N ILE A 121 -11.19 -5.69 6.97
CA ILE A 121 -12.44 -5.42 6.24
C ILE A 121 -13.53 -4.97 7.21
N VAL A 122 -14.54 -4.26 6.71
CA VAL A 122 -15.77 -3.98 7.47
C VAL A 122 -16.91 -4.76 6.84
N ALA A 123 -17.45 -5.73 7.58
CA ALA A 123 -18.56 -6.56 7.14
C ALA A 123 -19.80 -6.25 8.00
N ALA A 124 -20.88 -5.78 7.37
CA ALA A 124 -22.12 -5.39 8.06
C ALA A 124 -21.91 -4.40 9.23
N GLY A 125 -20.91 -3.53 9.12
CA GLY A 125 -20.55 -2.57 10.18
C GLY A 125 -19.57 -3.11 11.23
N THR A 126 -19.21 -4.39 11.17
CA THR A 126 -18.25 -5.01 12.10
C THR A 126 -16.85 -5.04 11.48
N PRO A 127 -15.82 -4.51 12.16
CA PRO A 127 -14.44 -4.64 11.70
C PRO A 127 -13.94 -6.08 11.90
N LEU A 128 -13.36 -6.63 10.85
CA LEU A 128 -12.64 -7.90 10.85
C LEU A 128 -11.17 -7.63 10.54
N LEU A 129 -10.28 -8.41 11.15
CA LEU A 129 -8.82 -8.32 11.01
C LEU A 129 -8.28 -9.63 10.44
N ASP A 130 -7.10 -9.59 9.83
CA ASP A 130 -6.40 -10.78 9.30
C ASP A 130 -7.31 -11.65 8.42
N VAL A 131 -7.87 -11.02 7.40
CA VAL A 131 -8.97 -11.57 6.61
C VAL A 131 -8.39 -12.33 5.43
N VAL A 132 -8.77 -13.61 5.35
CA VAL A 132 -8.47 -14.48 4.22
C VAL A 132 -9.77 -15.11 3.76
N GLY A 133 -10.11 -14.95 2.50
CA GLY A 133 -11.31 -15.56 1.92
C GLY A 133 -11.09 -16.11 0.52
N THR A 134 -11.91 -17.08 0.16
CA THR A 134 -11.96 -17.68 -1.17
C THR A 134 -13.39 -17.60 -1.67
N GLY A 135 -13.60 -16.88 -2.77
CA GLY A 135 -14.87 -16.87 -3.50
C GLY A 135 -14.81 -17.82 -4.69
N THR A 136 -15.88 -18.56 -4.94
CA THR A 136 -16.05 -19.36 -6.16
C THR A 136 -17.32 -18.97 -6.91
N ASP A 137 -17.30 -19.17 -8.23
CA ASP A 137 -18.33 -18.72 -9.16
C ASP A 137 -18.67 -17.25 -8.92
N VAL A 138 -17.68 -16.38 -9.12
CA VAL A 138 -17.83 -14.94 -8.89
C VAL A 138 -18.19 -14.25 -10.20
N THR A 139 -19.28 -13.49 -10.17
CA THR A 139 -19.72 -12.66 -11.29
C THR A 139 -19.48 -11.19 -10.97
N SER A 140 -18.87 -10.46 -11.90
CA SER A 140 -18.74 -9.00 -11.86
C SER A 140 -19.79 -8.39 -12.78
N GLY A 141 -20.68 -7.58 -12.21
CA GLY A 141 -21.75 -6.91 -12.93
C GLY A 141 -22.04 -5.50 -12.38
N PRO A 142 -23.18 -4.89 -12.75
CA PRO A 142 -23.56 -3.54 -12.30
C PRO A 142 -23.78 -3.43 -10.79
N ASP A 143 -24.14 -4.53 -10.13
CA ASP A 143 -24.29 -4.61 -8.67
C ASP A 143 -22.95 -4.85 -7.94
N GLY A 144 -21.85 -4.96 -8.69
CA GLY A 144 -20.50 -5.23 -8.18
C GLY A 144 -20.09 -6.69 -8.32
N LEU A 145 -19.24 -7.16 -7.39
CA LEU A 145 -18.76 -8.54 -7.36
C LEU A 145 -19.69 -9.40 -6.49
N VAL A 146 -20.26 -10.44 -7.09
CA VAL A 146 -21.15 -11.39 -6.43
C VAL A 146 -20.56 -12.78 -6.52
N ALA A 147 -20.19 -13.36 -5.38
CA ALA A 147 -19.74 -14.74 -5.29
C ALA A 147 -20.92 -15.66 -4.96
N ARG A 148 -21.06 -16.79 -5.67
CA ARG A 148 -22.06 -17.81 -5.31
C ARG A 148 -21.69 -18.51 -4.00
N HIS A 149 -20.40 -18.75 -3.78
CA HIS A 149 -19.89 -19.32 -2.56
C HIS A 149 -18.70 -18.51 -2.08
N LEU A 150 -18.64 -18.26 -0.77
CA LEU A 150 -17.60 -17.47 -0.14
C LEU A 150 -17.22 -18.14 1.18
N ASP A 151 -16.00 -18.65 1.22
CA ASP A 151 -15.35 -19.08 2.46
C ASP A 151 -14.54 -17.91 3.01
N LEU A 152 -14.71 -17.59 4.29
CA LEU A 152 -14.05 -16.47 4.94
C LEU A 152 -13.51 -16.88 6.31
N THR A 153 -12.22 -16.64 6.52
CA THR A 153 -11.54 -16.75 7.81
C THR A 153 -11.06 -15.35 8.21
N ALA A 154 -11.43 -14.90 9.40
CA ALA A 154 -10.98 -13.62 9.91
C ALA A 154 -10.94 -13.60 11.45
N THR A 155 -10.10 -12.72 11.99
CA THR A 155 -10.03 -12.42 13.42
C THR A 155 -11.08 -11.37 13.78
N VAL A 156 -11.94 -11.69 14.74
CA VAL A 156 -12.91 -10.74 15.30
C VAL A 156 -12.27 -10.00 16.49
N PRO A 157 -12.27 -8.66 16.52
CA PRO A 157 -11.75 -7.91 17.66
C PRO A 157 -12.53 -8.21 18.95
N PHE A 158 -11.83 -8.31 20.08
CA PHE A 158 -12.43 -8.62 21.38
C PHE A 158 -13.54 -7.66 21.82
N HIS A 159 -13.47 -6.38 21.48
CA HIS A 159 -14.51 -5.43 21.85
C HIS A 159 -15.85 -5.71 21.14
N VAL A 160 -15.82 -6.27 19.93
CA VAL A 160 -17.02 -6.68 19.19
C VAL A 160 -17.67 -7.86 19.91
N VAL A 161 -16.88 -8.88 20.27
CA VAL A 161 -17.39 -10.08 20.95
C VAL A 161 -17.86 -9.75 22.37
N ALA A 162 -17.17 -8.83 23.07
CA ALA A 162 -17.58 -8.39 24.40
C ALA A 162 -18.97 -7.74 24.39
N ALA A 163 -19.29 -6.94 23.37
CA ALA A 163 -20.61 -6.32 23.23
C ALA A 163 -21.75 -7.34 23.09
N GLU A 164 -21.49 -8.50 22.47
CA GLU A 164 -22.45 -9.60 22.33
C GLU A 164 -22.63 -10.39 23.64
N ILE A 165 -21.59 -10.48 24.49
CA ILE A 165 -21.67 -11.15 25.79
C ILE A 165 -22.44 -10.29 26.80
N GLY A 166 -22.22 -8.98 26.77
CA GLY A 166 -22.91 -8.02 27.62
C GLY A 166 -22.02 -6.85 28.05
N PRO A 167 -22.62 -5.74 28.53
CA PRO A 167 -21.90 -4.50 28.80
C PRO A 167 -20.81 -4.60 29.89
N ASP A 168 -20.89 -5.60 30.77
CA ASP A 168 -19.96 -5.82 31.88
C ASP A 168 -18.90 -6.90 31.58
N ALA A 169 -18.86 -7.40 30.34
CA ALA A 169 -17.88 -8.38 29.91
C ALA A 169 -16.66 -7.69 29.30
N THR A 170 -15.47 -8.08 29.74
CA THR A 170 -14.21 -7.70 29.11
C THR A 170 -13.48 -8.96 28.68
N LEU A 171 -13.00 -8.98 27.43
CA LEU A 171 -12.24 -10.10 26.88
C LEU A 171 -10.77 -9.71 26.77
N SER A 172 -9.89 -10.62 27.18
CA SER A 172 -8.44 -10.45 27.07
C SER A 172 -7.77 -11.76 26.64
N ALA A 173 -6.55 -11.68 26.10
CA ALA A 173 -5.80 -12.88 25.74
C ALA A 173 -5.37 -13.63 27.02
N ALA A 174 -5.66 -14.93 27.09
CA ALA A 174 -5.23 -15.78 28.20
C ALA A 174 -3.89 -16.50 27.94
N GLY A 175 -3.39 -16.44 26.70
CA GLY A 175 -2.24 -17.21 26.21
C GLY A 175 -2.67 -18.56 25.61
N GLY A 176 -1.81 -19.21 24.83
CA GLY A 176 -2.10 -20.55 24.28
C GLY A 176 -3.27 -20.64 23.29
N GLY A 177 -3.70 -19.53 22.69
CA GLY A 177 -4.91 -19.48 21.85
C GLY A 177 -6.21 -19.39 22.65
N GLU A 178 -6.13 -19.22 23.97
CA GLU A 178 -7.28 -19.07 24.85
C GLU A 178 -7.66 -17.59 25.06
N VAL A 179 -8.94 -17.38 25.35
CA VAL A 179 -9.52 -16.08 25.70
C VAL A 179 -9.92 -16.11 27.17
N ARG A 180 -9.52 -15.08 27.92
CA ARG A 180 -10.00 -14.82 29.28
C ARG A 180 -11.21 -13.91 29.20
N VAL A 181 -12.28 -14.34 29.88
CA VAL A 181 -13.51 -13.56 30.02
C VAL A 181 -13.59 -13.06 31.45
N ASP A 182 -13.53 -11.74 31.63
CA ASP A 182 -13.73 -11.08 32.91
C ASP A 182 -15.15 -10.49 32.92
N THR A 183 -16.01 -11.02 33.79
CA THR A 183 -17.36 -10.50 34.00
C THR A 183 -17.45 -9.89 35.39
N ARG A 184 -18.08 -8.72 35.50
CA ARG A 184 -18.39 -8.10 36.78
C ARG A 184 -19.81 -8.47 37.16
N VAL A 185 -19.98 -9.24 38.24
CA VAL A 185 -21.32 -9.52 38.78
C VAL A 185 -21.55 -8.62 39.98
N GLU A 186 -22.62 -7.85 39.96
CA GLU A 186 -23.02 -7.03 41.09
C GLU A 186 -24.01 -7.80 41.97
N ALA A 187 -23.59 -8.12 43.20
CA ALA A 187 -24.45 -8.75 44.19
C ALA A 187 -24.49 -7.85 45.43
N LEU A 188 -25.69 -7.44 45.84
CA LEU A 188 -25.90 -6.62 47.05
C LEU A 188 -25.15 -5.26 47.04
N GLY A 189 -25.04 -4.61 45.87
CA GLY A 189 -24.35 -3.32 45.70
C GLY A 189 -22.83 -3.39 45.82
N ARG A 190 -22.26 -4.59 45.63
CA ARG A 190 -20.82 -4.84 45.62
C ARG A 190 -20.45 -5.60 44.36
N SER A 191 -19.51 -5.06 43.59
CA SER A 191 -18.96 -5.72 42.42
C SER A 191 -18.02 -6.85 42.85
N LEU A 192 -18.31 -8.09 42.42
CA LEU A 192 -17.46 -9.25 42.62
C LEU A 192 -16.83 -9.65 41.28
N PRO A 193 -15.51 -9.93 41.23
CA PRO A 193 -14.91 -10.53 40.05
C PRO A 193 -15.49 -11.94 39.86
N GLY A 194 -16.14 -12.19 38.73
CA GLY A 194 -16.59 -13.52 38.34
C GLY A 194 -15.40 -14.37 37.92
N ALA A 195 -14.69 -14.98 38.87
CA ALA A 195 -13.61 -15.91 38.56
C ALA A 195 -14.20 -17.22 38.02
N HIS A 196 -14.41 -17.31 36.71
CA HIS A 196 -14.55 -18.61 36.07
C HIS A 196 -13.15 -19.20 35.92
N ARG A 197 -12.71 -19.99 36.92
CA ARG A 197 -11.52 -20.83 36.80
C ARG A 197 -11.91 -22.01 35.91
N PRO A 198 -11.39 -22.14 34.68
CA PRO A 198 -11.56 -23.37 33.94
C PRO A 198 -10.84 -24.45 34.74
N ASP A 199 -11.57 -25.48 35.15
CA ASP A 199 -10.96 -26.71 35.66
C ASP A 199 -10.31 -27.40 34.45
N PRO A 200 -8.97 -27.52 34.37
CA PRO A 200 -8.31 -28.11 33.21
C PRO A 200 -8.56 -29.63 33.05
N GLY A 201 -9.55 -30.19 33.75
CA GLY A 201 -9.74 -31.62 33.91
C GLY A 201 -11.17 -32.12 33.75
N ARG A 202 -12.03 -31.53 32.90
CA ARG A 202 -13.28 -32.22 32.51
C ARG A 202 -13.97 -31.63 31.28
N VAL A 203 -13.74 -32.25 30.12
CA VAL A 203 -14.75 -32.31 29.07
C VAL A 203 -15.16 -33.77 28.95
N GLY A 204 -16.32 -34.07 29.56
CA GLY A 204 -16.96 -35.37 29.47
C GLY A 204 -17.56 -35.58 28.08
N GLY A 205 -16.92 -36.43 27.28
CA GLY A 205 -17.57 -37.11 26.16
C GLY A 205 -18.41 -38.27 26.68
N GLY A 206 -19.59 -37.97 27.21
CA GLY A 206 -20.62 -38.98 27.48
C GLY A 206 -21.27 -39.40 26.17
N ALA A 207 -20.88 -40.56 25.66
CA ALA A 207 -21.62 -41.28 24.63
C ALA A 207 -21.84 -42.73 25.10
N ASP A 208 -22.64 -42.87 26.16
CA ASP A 208 -23.35 -44.13 26.40
C ASP A 208 -24.45 -44.24 25.34
N ARG A 209 -24.24 -45.13 24.37
CA ARG A 209 -25.30 -45.61 23.48
C ARG A 209 -25.29 -47.14 23.55
N PRO A 210 -26.18 -47.77 24.32
CA PRO A 210 -26.33 -49.22 24.26
C PRO A 210 -26.97 -49.61 22.93
N ALA A 211 -26.28 -50.43 22.14
CA ALA A 211 -26.88 -51.15 21.04
C ALA A 211 -27.52 -52.43 21.59
N ALA A 212 -28.83 -52.55 21.35
CA ALA A 212 -29.57 -53.81 21.40
C ALA A 212 -29.28 -54.63 20.13
#